data_AF-A0A438F699-F1
#
_entry.id   AF-A0A438F699-F1
#
_cell.length_a   1.000
_cell.length_b   1.000
_cell.length_c   1.000
_cell.angle_alpha   90.00
_cell.angle_beta   90.00
_cell.angle_gamma   90.00
#
_symmetry.space_group_name_H-M   'P 1'
#
loop_
_entity.id
_entity.type
_entity.pdbx_description
1 polymer ?
#
loop_
_entity_poly.entity_id
_entity_poly.type
_entity_poly.pdbx_seq_one_letter_code
_entity_poly.pdbx_strand_id
1 'polypeptide(L)' 'MGGFRSAPFLDSLKSRAQSNWMLRGNLRSAPLGGPLILFEFEDVAEAKRVLHSGVKWFKGKCLLLDWWKPSVG' A
#
# COMPACT_ATOMS: atom_id res chain seq x y z
N MET A 1 21.05 10.64 10.38
CA MET A 1 19.65 10.56 9.90
C MET A 1 19.62 9.75 8.62
N GLY A 2 19.27 8.46 8.70
CA GLY A 2 19.25 7.59 7.54
C GLY A 2 18.04 7.92 6.67
N GLY A 3 18.28 8.48 5.48
CA GLY A 3 17.23 8.64 4.49
C GLY A 3 16.64 7.28 4.18
N PHE A 4 15.32 7.15 4.33
CA PHE A 4 14.56 6.06 3.75
C PHE A 4 14.79 6.12 2.25
N ARG A 5 15.84 5.45 1.77
CA ARG A 5 16.09 5.28 0.34
C ARG A 5 14.78 4.76 -0.23
N SER A 6 14.13 5.57 -1.04
CA SER A 6 13.01 5.19 -1.87
C SER A 6 13.46 3.95 -2.62
N ALA A 7 13.05 2.78 -2.14
CA ALA A 7 13.37 1.55 -2.85
C ALA A 7 12.63 1.69 -4.19
N PRO A 8 13.31 1.62 -5.35
CA PRO A 8 12.66 1.83 -6.65
C PRO A 8 11.43 0.92 -6.86
N PHE A 9 11.43 -0.23 -6.17
CA PHE A 9 10.29 -1.11 -6.06
C PHE A 9 9.05 -0.44 -5.45
N LEU A 10 9.17 0.27 -4.32
CA LEU A 10 8.06 0.91 -3.61
C LEU A 10 7.45 2.06 -4.42
N ASP A 11 8.26 2.84 -5.12
CA ASP A 11 7.75 3.90 -6.01
C ASP A 11 6.96 3.30 -7.18
N SER A 12 7.49 2.25 -7.80
CA SER A 12 6.79 1.53 -8.89
C SER A 12 5.50 0.86 -8.40
N LEU A 13 5.50 0.34 -7.17
CA LEU A 13 4.34 -0.26 -6.53
C LEU A 13 3.29 0.80 -6.21
N LYS A 14 3.68 1.92 -5.62
CA LYS A 14 2.82 3.05 -5.32
C LYS A 14 2.14 3.58 -6.58
N SER A 15 2.90 3.88 -7.63
CA SER A 15 2.35 4.41 -8.89
C SER A 15 1.34 3.44 -9.51
N ARG A 16 1.67 2.15 -9.53
CA ARG A 16 0.76 1.13 -10.06
C ARG A 16 -0.47 0.94 -9.19
N ALA A 17 -0.32 0.98 -7.87
CA ALA A 17 -1.43 0.90 -6.93
C ALA A 17 -2.38 2.09 -7.10
N GLN A 18 -1.87 3.33 -7.20
CA GLN A 18 -2.68 4.52 -7.43
C GLN A 18 -3.53 4.41 -8.71
N SER A 19 -2.91 4.00 -9.82
CA SER A 19 -3.61 3.80 -11.09
C SER A 19 -4.60 2.64 -11.04
N ASN A 20 -4.17 1.45 -10.60
CA ASN A 20 -5.02 0.26 -10.57
C ASN A 20 -6.18 0.36 -9.57
N TRP A 21 -6.00 1.09 -8.47
CA TRP A 21 -7.03 1.27 -7.46
C TRP A 21 -7.91 2.49 -7.74
N MET A 22 -7.61 3.27 -8.78
CA MET A 22 -8.36 4.47 -9.16
C MET A 22 -8.47 5.45 -7.98
N LEU A 23 -7.34 5.74 -7.34
CA LEU A 23 -7.30 6.68 -6.21
C LEU A 23 -7.35 8.12 -6.70
N ARG A 24 -8.07 8.96 -5.97
CA ARG A 24 -8.13 10.41 -6.16
C ARG A 24 -7.04 11.11 -5.35
N GLY A 25 -6.76 10.61 -4.16
CA GLY A 25 -5.73 11.14 -3.26
C GLY A 25 -4.32 10.59 -3.54
N ASN A 26 -3.35 11.15 -2.82
CA ASN A 26 -2.02 10.58 -2.78
C ASN A 26 -2.03 9.27 -1.97
N LEU A 27 -1.20 8.32 -2.39
CA LEU A 27 -0.97 7.08 -1.67
C LEU A 27 0.44 7.14 -1.10
N ARG A 28 0.60 6.98 0.21
CA ARG A 28 1.92 6.80 0.83
C ARG A 28 2.17 5.32 1.04
N SER A 29 3.44 4.92 0.99
CA SER A 29 3.83 3.55 1.28
C SER A 29 5.11 3.50 2.08
N ALA A 30 5.17 2.56 3.02
CA ALA A 30 6.33 2.33 3.87
C ALA A 30 6.57 0.83 4.06
N PRO A 31 7.83 0.36 4.06
CA PRO A 31 8.13 -1.02 4.41
C PRO A 31 7.87 -1.24 5.92
N LEU A 32 7.15 -2.31 6.27
CA LEU A 32 6.98 -2.74 7.67
C LEU A 32 7.96 -3.84 8.09
N GLY A 33 8.78 -4.31 7.15
CA GLY A 33 9.71 -5.43 7.34
C GLY A 33 9.24 -6.70 6.63
N GLY A 34 10.20 -7.55 6.26
CA GLY A 34 9.91 -8.76 5.49
C GLY A 34 9.12 -8.47 4.20
N PRO A 35 8.05 -9.23 3.89
CA PRO A 35 7.21 -8.99 2.73
C PRO A 35 6.09 -7.96 2.97
N LEU A 36 6.05 -7.29 4.13
CA LEU A 36 4.96 -6.41 4.52
C LEU A 36 5.21 -4.95 4.12
N ILE A 37 4.17 -4.32 3.57
CA ILE A 37 4.17 -2.93 3.11
C ILE A 37 2.91 -2.28 3.65
N LEU A 38 3.07 -1.15 4.33
CA LEU A 38 1.96 -0.29 4.74
C LEU A 38 1.58 0.61 3.58
N PHE A 39 0.29 0.69 3.28
CA PHE A 39 -0.30 1.69 2.40
C PHE A 39 -1.11 2.67 3.23
N GLU A 40 -0.73 3.94 3.20
CA GLU A 40 -1.43 5.01 3.88
C GLU A 40 -2.22 5.81 2.85
N PHE A 41 -3.54 5.80 3.01
CA PHE A 41 -4.51 6.48 2.16
C PHE A 41 -4.90 7.81 2.81
N GLU A 42 -5.13 8.83 1.99
CA GLU A 42 -5.67 10.11 2.47
C GLU A 42 -7.16 10.02 2.82
N ASP A 43 -7.91 9.12 2.17
CA ASP A 43 -9.34 8.91 2.39
C ASP A 43 -9.64 7.47 2.86
N VAL A 44 -10.32 7.37 4.00
CA VAL A 44 -10.79 6.10 4.58
C VAL A 44 -11.79 5.38 3.66
N ALA A 45 -12.59 6.11 2.88
CA ALA A 45 -13.54 5.53 1.94
C ALA A 45 -12.79 4.83 0.78
N GLU A 46 -11.70 5.43 0.30
CA GLU A 46 -10.83 4.79 -0.68
C GLU A 46 -10.14 3.55 -0.10
N ALA A 47 -9.61 3.63 1.11
CA ALA A 47 -8.99 2.49 1.77
C ALA A 47 -9.97 1.30 1.93
N LYS A 48 -11.20 1.56 2.38
CA LYS A 48 -12.25 0.54 2.50
C LYS A 48 -12.64 -0.04 1.15
N ARG A 49 -12.82 0.80 0.12
CA ARG A 49 -13.14 0.34 -1.24
C ARG A 49 -12.05 -0.58 -1.79
N VAL A 50 -10.79 -0.18 -1.63
CA VAL A 50 -9.64 -1.00 -2.05
C VAL A 50 -9.62 -2.33 -1.30
N LEU A 51 -9.82 -2.31 0.02
CA LEU A 51 -9.88 -3.54 0.83
C LEU A 51 -11.01 -4.49 0.39
N HIS A 52 -12.23 -3.96 0.18
CA HIS A 52 -13.39 -4.76 -0.23
C HIS A 52 -13.27 -5.30 -1.66
N SER A 53 -12.50 -4.64 -2.51
CA SER A 53 -12.30 -5.07 -3.89
C SER A 53 -11.39 -6.31 -4.02
N GLY A 54 -10.98 -6.92 -2.90
CA GLY A 54 -10.35 -8.22 -2.85
C GLY A 54 -8.89 -8.24 -3.31
N VAL A 55 -8.45 -9.42 -3.75
CA VAL A 55 -7.06 -9.71 -4.13
C VAL A 55 -6.53 -8.73 -5.18
N LYS A 56 -5.31 -8.23 -4.96
CA LYS A 56 -4.59 -7.35 -5.89
C LYS A 56 -3.40 -8.06 -6.50
N TRP A 57 -3.02 -7.62 -7.70
CA TRP A 57 -1.90 -8.20 -8.43
C TRP A 57 -0.87 -7.13 -8.77
N PHE A 58 0.39 -7.43 -8.50
CA PHE A 58 1.52 -6.58 -8.86
C PHE A 58 2.70 -7.41 -9.37
N LYS A 59 3.14 -7.15 -10.60
CA LYS A 59 4.25 -7.86 -11.27
C LYS A 59 4.16 -9.40 -11.12
N GLY A 60 2.97 -9.96 -11.32
CA GLY A 60 2.72 -11.41 -11.23
C GLY A 60 2.63 -11.97 -9.81
N LYS A 61 2.71 -11.12 -8.77
CA LYS A 61 2.52 -11.52 -7.37
C LYS A 61 1.17 -11.05 -6.85
N CYS A 62 0.55 -11.91 -6.05
CA CYS A 62 -0.65 -11.59 -5.28
C CYS A 62 -0.28 -10.68 -4.09
N LEU A 63 -1.05 -9.61 -3.91
CA LEU A 63 -1.03 -8.71 -2.77
C LEU A 63 -2.31 -8.96 -1.98
N LEU A 64 -2.16 -9.55 -0.80
CA LEU A 64 -3.22 -9.63 0.19
C LEU A 64 -3.24 -8.32 0.98
N LEU A 65 -4.41 -7.70 1.09
CA LEU A 65 -4.60 -6.48 1.85
C LEU A 65 -5.39 -6.78 3.11
N ASP A 66 -5.00 -6.15 4.21
CA ASP A 66 -5.72 -6.16 5.47
C ASP A 66 -5.64 -4.77 6.11
N TRP A 67 -6.53 -4.49 7.06
CA TRP A 67 -6.50 -3.25 7.81
C TRP A 67 -5.35 -3.27 8.81
N TRP A 68 -4.50 -2.27 8.76
CA TRP A 68 -3.46 -2.12 9.77
C TRP A 68 -4.09 -1.84 11.14
N LYS A 69 -3.78 -2.70 12.11
CA LYS A 69 -4.12 -2.50 13.52
C LYS A 69 -2.85 -2.66 14.34
N PRO A 70 -2.37 -1.62 15.05
CA PRO A 70 -1.30 -1.81 16.00
C PRO A 70 -1.79 -2.82 17.05
N SER A 71 -1.03 -3.89 17.26
CA SER A 71 -1.24 -4.74 18.43
C SER A 71 -1.04 -3.84 19.65
N VAL A 72 -2.11 -3.55 20.39
CA VAL A 72 -1.95 -2.96 21.71
C VAL A 72 -1.17 -3.96 22.56
N GLY A 73 0.01 -3.57 23.00
CA GLY A 73 0.85 -4.33 23.93
C GLY A 73 0.36 -4.18 25.35
#